data_AF-A0A7C6SB31-F1
#
_entry.id   AF-A0A7C6SB31-F1
#
_cell.length_a   1.000
_cell.length_b   1.000
_cell.length_c   1.000
_cell.angle_alpha   90.00
_cell.angle_beta   90.00
_cell.angle_gamma   90.00
#
_symmetry.space_group_name_H-M   'P 1'
#
loop_
_entity.id
_entity.type
_entity.pdbx_description
1 polymer ?
#
loop_
_entity_poly.entity_id
_entity_poly.type
_entity_poly.pdbx_seq_one_letter_code
_entity_poly.pdbx_strand_id
1 'polypeptide(L)'
;MVELQVVEGKLSEYYNHFAEYKFTSCEATETRLMGAVAFCVTWTEKNNPLSKFYQVFHLDYSEYGVDDYYEFICTPDPKGQEQKAEMYFYWNKFVSVMGGRLVTIPPEVLVKFIDAAIPIAQDNRVREFDTDENKIFRKYAVKRFNMMKEAFIKEGLFTDSISENDALSMLIPKKLGVFETINYFIMRLVDLDFNAAAYLSSMNFSKLENCPLTINGIQSLIRNSIKAASIEDYPPSDGKSSPYRCKSTTLRGNNYYFSSFIIWLETDYNKRVHKVTDISVGTVIKLSEYEAALQIAQTEHITVFDCKDSILSEFDGSKIPALAGVEPKLVPNGWLYTIYNKNNSHVDKAEYRISDDVYGYALLTIAGEFAVMSHKIMNISILDNSVVMSFYSPYMDLNGRYTLDTPIFQTLCQTTGVMFKNLTDIDE
;
A
#
# COMPACT_ATOMS: atom_id res chain seq x y z
N MET A 1 47.48 22.41 23.90
CA MET A 1 46.01 22.36 24.05
C MET A 1 45.60 20.94 23.77
N VAL A 2 44.95 20.27 24.72
CA VAL A 2 44.36 18.94 24.49
C VAL A 2 43.07 19.18 23.73
N GLU A 3 42.98 18.67 22.51
CA GLU A 3 41.77 18.74 21.70
C GLU A 3 40.72 17.85 22.37
N LEU A 4 39.68 18.46 22.93
CA LEU A 4 38.56 17.73 23.52
C LEU A 4 37.70 17.20 22.38
N GLN A 5 37.73 15.89 22.18
CA GLN A 5 36.92 15.22 21.17
C GLN A 5 35.55 14.90 21.77
N VAL A 6 34.47 15.43 21.18
CA VAL A 6 33.10 15.08 21.56
C VAL A 6 32.85 13.65 21.10
N VAL A 7 32.49 12.76 22.04
CA VAL A 7 32.04 11.41 21.74
C VAL A 7 30.52 11.42 21.77
N GLU A 8 29.91 11.16 20.61
CA GLU A 8 28.45 11.05 20.49
C GLU A 8 27.94 9.86 21.32
N GLY A 9 26.90 10.09 22.12
CA GLY A 9 26.24 9.02 22.86
C GLY A 9 25.45 8.10 21.94
N LYS A 10 25.27 6.82 22.31
CA LYS A 10 24.54 5.81 21.50
C LYS A 10 23.07 6.16 21.21
N LEU A 11 22.49 7.12 21.93
CA LEU A 11 21.13 7.61 21.72
C LEU A 11 21.08 8.88 20.85
N SER A 12 22.23 9.39 20.40
CA SER A 12 22.31 10.56 19.54
C SER A 12 21.90 10.20 18.12
N GLU A 13 21.13 11.06 17.47
CA GLU A 13 20.81 10.95 16.04
C GLU A 13 22.04 11.04 15.13
N TYR A 14 23.18 11.50 15.65
CA TYR A 14 24.47 11.57 14.96
C TYR A 14 25.32 10.32 15.17
N TYR A 15 24.90 9.42 16.06
CA TYR A 15 25.65 8.22 16.36
C TYR A 15 25.57 7.22 15.20
N ASN A 16 26.73 6.80 14.69
CA ASN A 16 26.82 5.87 13.58
C ASN A 16 26.80 4.42 14.09
N HIS A 17 25.60 3.86 14.27
CA HIS A 17 25.43 2.44 14.64
C HIS A 17 26.10 1.50 13.62
N PHE A 18 26.10 1.83 12.33
CA PHE A 18 26.68 0.99 11.28
C PHE A 18 28.19 0.75 11.44
N ALA A 19 28.90 1.56 12.23
CA ALA A 19 30.29 1.30 12.57
C ALA A 19 30.46 0.02 13.43
N GLU A 20 29.53 -0.23 14.36
CA GLU A 20 29.58 -1.33 15.33
C GLU A 20 28.90 -2.62 14.83
N TYR A 21 28.09 -2.52 13.78
CA TYR A 21 27.31 -3.62 13.23
C TYR A 21 27.79 -3.99 11.82
N LYS A 22 27.53 -5.22 11.40
CA LYS A 22 27.76 -5.73 10.04
C LYS A 22 26.44 -6.08 9.37
N PHE A 23 26.33 -5.81 8.08
CA PHE A 23 25.12 -6.17 7.32
C PHE A 23 24.88 -7.68 7.37
N THR A 24 23.61 -8.09 7.45
CA THR A 24 23.21 -9.50 7.48
C THR A 24 22.23 -9.83 6.37
N SER A 25 21.13 -9.10 6.28
CA SER A 25 20.08 -9.35 5.27
C SER A 25 19.21 -8.12 5.05
N CYS A 26 18.52 -8.09 3.91
CA CYS A 26 17.47 -7.12 3.62
C CYS A 26 16.26 -7.88 3.06
N GLU A 27 15.13 -7.78 3.75
CA GLU A 27 13.84 -8.27 3.27
C GLU A 27 13.01 -7.09 2.75
N ALA A 28 12.27 -7.30 1.67
CA ALA A 28 11.46 -6.28 1.03
C ALA A 28 10.15 -6.86 0.49
N THR A 29 9.14 -6.01 0.30
CA THR A 29 7.87 -6.40 -0.33
C THR A 29 7.94 -6.32 -1.86
N GLU A 30 7.46 -7.34 -2.56
CA GLU A 30 7.32 -7.38 -4.04
C GLU A 30 6.10 -6.54 -4.49
N THR A 31 6.11 -5.25 -4.14
CA THR A 31 4.96 -4.34 -4.26
C THR A 31 5.30 -3.07 -5.00
N ARG A 32 6.44 -3.02 -5.70
CA ARG A 32 6.88 -1.79 -6.36
C ARG A 32 5.84 -1.28 -7.35
N LEU A 33 5.10 -2.17 -8.02
CA LEU A 33 3.99 -1.81 -8.90
C LEU A 33 2.72 -1.36 -8.19
N MET A 34 2.65 -1.33 -6.86
CA MET A 34 1.60 -0.65 -6.07
C MET A 34 1.95 0.80 -5.74
N GLY A 35 3.20 1.23 -6.01
CA GLY A 35 3.68 2.59 -5.75
C GLY A 35 4.50 2.70 -4.48
N ALA A 36 4.58 1.64 -3.68
CA ALA A 36 5.32 1.65 -2.43
C ALA A 36 6.02 0.31 -2.12
N VAL A 37 7.06 0.36 -1.31
CA VAL A 37 7.86 -0.80 -0.89
C VAL A 37 8.24 -0.68 0.59
N ALA A 38 7.99 -1.73 1.36
CA ALA A 38 8.49 -1.84 2.72
C ALA A 38 9.79 -2.65 2.76
N PHE A 39 10.72 -2.24 3.63
CA PHE A 39 12.02 -2.87 3.82
C PHE A 39 12.27 -3.19 5.30
N CYS A 40 12.93 -4.31 5.57
CA CYS A 40 13.50 -4.68 6.85
C CYS A 40 14.98 -5.05 6.66
N VAL A 41 15.87 -4.16 7.09
CA VAL A 41 17.32 -4.35 7.00
C VAL A 41 17.84 -4.85 8.35
N THR A 42 18.50 -5.99 8.36
CA THR A 42 19.07 -6.61 9.55
C THR A 42 20.57 -6.49 9.57
N TRP A 43 21.07 -6.05 10.71
CA TRP A 43 22.49 -5.94 11.02
C TRP A 43 22.81 -6.72 12.30
N THR A 44 24.01 -7.27 12.39
CA THR A 44 24.49 -8.02 13.55
C THR A 44 25.66 -7.28 14.18
N GLU A 45 25.69 -7.14 15.50
CA GLU A 45 26.81 -6.48 16.18
C GLU A 45 28.11 -7.26 15.96
N LYS A 46 29.21 -6.55 15.71
CA LYS A 46 30.52 -7.16 15.41
C LYS A 46 31.07 -7.95 16.59
N ASN A 47 30.85 -7.47 17.81
CA ASN A 47 31.37 -8.06 19.04
C ASN A 47 30.37 -8.95 19.78
N ASN A 48 29.08 -8.90 19.43
CA ASN A 48 28.05 -9.71 20.05
C ASN A 48 27.05 -10.21 18.98
N PRO A 49 27.24 -11.42 18.44
CA PRO A 49 26.39 -11.94 17.38
C PRO A 49 24.88 -12.06 17.71
N LEU A 50 24.54 -12.07 19.01
CA LEU A 50 23.16 -12.13 19.50
C LEU A 50 22.48 -10.76 19.55
N SER A 51 23.25 -9.67 19.44
CA SER A 51 22.74 -8.30 19.37
C SER A 51 22.48 -7.93 17.91
N LYS A 52 21.26 -7.48 17.64
CA LYS A 52 20.81 -7.12 16.29
C LYS A 52 20.40 -5.65 16.24
N PHE A 53 20.62 -5.04 15.09
CA PHE A 53 20.09 -3.73 14.75
C PHE A 53 19.21 -3.88 13.52
N TYR A 54 17.98 -3.38 13.61
CA TYR A 54 16.97 -3.45 12.56
C TYR A 54 16.64 -2.06 12.07
N GLN A 55 16.48 -1.93 10.76
CA GLN A 55 15.87 -0.76 10.15
C GLN A 55 14.61 -1.20 9.43
N VAL A 56 13.47 -0.64 9.81
CA VAL A 56 12.17 -0.95 9.22
C VAL A 56 11.61 0.32 8.64
N PHE A 57 11.36 0.34 7.34
CA PHE A 57 10.94 1.56 6.65
C PHE A 57 10.06 1.30 5.44
N HIS A 58 9.31 2.32 5.05
CA HIS A 58 8.37 2.31 3.94
C HIS A 58 8.71 3.46 2.98
N LEU A 59 8.89 3.13 1.71
CA LEU A 59 9.17 4.09 0.64
C LEU A 59 7.95 4.21 -0.26
N ASP A 60 7.44 5.43 -0.40
CA ASP A 60 6.37 5.79 -1.34
C ASP A 60 6.96 6.50 -2.56
N TYR A 61 6.76 5.95 -3.74
CA TYR A 61 7.29 6.47 -5.01
C TYR A 61 6.33 7.45 -5.70
N SER A 62 5.21 7.76 -5.06
CA SER A 62 4.16 8.61 -5.58
C SER A 62 4.36 10.05 -5.12
N GLU A 63 4.32 10.28 -3.79
CA GLU A 63 4.22 11.62 -3.21
C GLU A 63 5.32 11.89 -2.16
N TYR A 64 5.59 10.93 -1.25
CA TYR A 64 6.38 11.20 -0.04
C TYR A 64 7.87 10.81 -0.14
N GLY A 65 8.23 9.81 -0.95
CA GLY A 65 9.59 9.28 -1.04
C GLY A 65 9.92 8.39 0.14
N VAL A 66 10.06 9.01 1.32
CA VAL A 66 10.20 8.31 2.59
C VAL A 66 8.94 8.58 3.40
N ASP A 67 8.15 7.54 3.60
CA ASP A 67 6.85 7.62 4.28
C ASP A 67 7.01 7.33 5.78
N ASP A 68 7.77 6.29 6.11
CA ASP A 68 7.95 5.84 7.50
C ASP A 68 9.35 5.21 7.70
N TYR A 69 9.95 5.38 8.88
CA TYR A 69 11.31 4.92 9.17
C TYR A 69 11.57 4.71 10.67
N TYR A 70 12.02 3.51 11.04
CA TYR A 70 12.29 3.11 12.41
C TYR A 70 13.59 2.33 12.53
N GLU A 71 14.29 2.55 13.64
CA GLU A 71 15.52 1.85 14.03
C GLU A 71 15.32 1.14 15.36
N PHE A 72 15.69 -0.14 15.44
CA PHE A 72 15.57 -0.94 16.67
C PHE A 72 16.87 -1.63 17.00
N ILE A 73 17.35 -1.48 18.24
CA ILE A 73 18.45 -2.28 18.79
C ILE A 73 17.82 -3.37 19.65
N CYS A 74 17.91 -4.61 19.19
CA CYS A 74 17.41 -5.77 19.88
C CYS A 74 18.58 -6.52 20.51
N THR A 75 18.79 -6.31 21.81
CA THR A 75 19.70 -7.13 22.61
C THR A 75 18.93 -8.31 23.24
N PRO A 76 19.59 -9.46 23.43
CA PRO A 76 18.97 -10.57 24.15
C PRO A 76 18.70 -10.18 25.59
N ASP A 77 17.54 -10.55 26.12
CA ASP A 77 17.29 -10.49 27.55
C ASP A 77 18.21 -11.48 28.31
N PRO A 78 18.26 -11.44 29.66
CA PRO A 78 19.03 -12.39 30.45
C PRO A 78 18.65 -13.87 30.23
N LYS A 79 17.51 -14.16 29.59
CA LYS A 79 17.03 -15.49 29.22
C LYS A 79 17.37 -15.87 27.77
N GLY A 80 18.08 -15.00 27.04
CA GLY A 80 18.50 -15.20 25.66
C GLY A 80 17.42 -14.93 24.61
N GLN A 81 16.28 -14.33 24.98
CA GLN A 81 15.22 -13.97 24.03
C GLN A 81 15.49 -12.57 23.45
N GLU A 82 15.56 -12.48 22.12
CA GLU A 82 15.68 -11.20 21.43
C GLU A 82 14.35 -10.43 21.54
N GLN A 83 14.40 -9.21 22.06
CA GLN A 83 13.22 -8.34 22.22
C GLN A 83 12.84 -7.71 20.87
N LYS A 84 12.17 -8.48 20.02
CA LYS A 84 11.77 -8.09 18.65
C LYS A 84 10.31 -7.68 18.51
N ALA A 85 9.53 -7.72 19.59
CA ALA A 85 8.08 -7.54 19.52
C ALA A 85 7.69 -6.21 18.88
N GLU A 86 8.36 -5.12 19.26
CA GLU A 86 8.12 -3.78 18.70
C GLU A 86 8.54 -3.69 17.23
N MET A 87 9.72 -4.19 16.87
CA MET A 87 10.17 -4.26 15.47
C MET A 87 9.18 -5.04 14.59
N TYR A 88 8.72 -6.21 15.04
CA TYR A 88 7.73 -7.01 14.32
C TYR A 88 6.38 -6.31 14.23
N PHE A 89 6.00 -5.51 15.23
CA PHE A 89 4.78 -4.71 15.17
C PHE A 89 4.83 -3.73 13.99
N TYR A 90 5.89 -2.92 13.89
CA TYR A 90 6.04 -1.97 12.78
C TYR A 90 6.24 -2.66 11.43
N TRP A 91 6.98 -3.77 11.39
CA TRP A 91 7.12 -4.55 10.16
C TRP A 91 5.78 -5.09 9.68
N ASN A 92 4.98 -5.69 10.57
CA ASN A 92 3.66 -6.21 10.24
C ASN A 92 2.69 -5.10 9.84
N LYS A 93 2.81 -3.91 10.44
CA LYS A 93 2.02 -2.72 10.05
C LYS A 93 2.21 -2.39 8.56
N PHE A 94 3.44 -2.44 8.06
CA PHE A 94 3.70 -2.20 6.64
C PHE A 94 3.25 -3.38 5.77
N VAL A 95 3.70 -4.60 6.06
CA VAL A 95 3.54 -5.69 5.08
C VAL A 95 2.12 -6.26 5.02
N SER A 96 1.32 -6.10 6.07
CA SER A 96 -0.04 -6.65 6.14
C SER A 96 -1.02 -6.01 5.15
N VAL A 97 -0.78 -4.75 4.78
CA VAL A 97 -1.68 -3.97 3.91
C VAL A 97 -1.26 -3.95 2.44
N MET A 98 -0.06 -4.41 2.09
CA MET A 98 0.49 -4.22 0.73
C MET A 98 0.25 -5.38 -0.24
N GLY A 99 -0.17 -6.55 0.25
CA GLY A 99 -0.52 -7.71 -0.58
C GLY A 99 0.62 -8.36 -1.39
N GLY A 100 1.88 -7.99 -1.14
CA GLY A 100 3.04 -8.55 -1.85
C GLY A 100 3.71 -9.71 -1.12
N ARG A 101 4.52 -10.47 -1.85
CA ARG A 101 5.42 -11.46 -1.26
C ARG A 101 6.62 -10.78 -0.62
N LEU A 102 7.17 -11.41 0.42
CA LEU A 102 8.46 -11.02 0.97
C LEU A 102 9.58 -11.66 0.16
N VAL A 103 10.57 -10.86 -0.22
CA VAL A 103 11.75 -11.28 -0.96
C VAL A 103 13.01 -10.75 -0.28
N THR A 104 14.08 -11.53 -0.29
CA THR A 104 15.39 -11.06 0.16
C THR A 104 16.12 -10.40 -1.01
N ILE A 105 16.65 -9.21 -0.81
CA ILE A 105 17.38 -8.46 -1.83
C ILE A 105 18.82 -8.15 -1.39
N PRO A 106 19.75 -8.00 -2.35
CA PRO A 106 21.10 -7.57 -2.05
C PRO A 106 21.17 -6.05 -1.73
N PRO A 107 22.23 -5.59 -1.04
CA PRO A 107 22.41 -4.18 -0.70
C PRO A 107 22.38 -3.22 -1.89
N GLU A 108 22.88 -3.64 -3.06
CA GLU A 108 22.86 -2.83 -4.28
C GLU A 108 21.46 -2.45 -4.71
N VAL A 109 20.52 -3.41 -4.62
CA VAL A 109 19.11 -3.19 -4.97
C VAL A 109 18.47 -2.24 -3.96
N LEU A 110 18.73 -2.45 -2.66
CA LEU A 110 18.26 -1.57 -1.60
C LEU A 110 18.67 -0.12 -1.84
N VAL A 111 19.95 0.11 -2.14
CA VAL A 111 20.48 1.46 -2.41
C VAL A 111 19.82 2.09 -3.63
N LYS A 112 19.58 1.34 -4.72
CA LYS A 112 18.87 1.86 -5.90
C LYS A 112 17.45 2.35 -5.56
N PHE A 113 16.73 1.61 -4.73
CA PHE A 113 15.38 2.01 -4.30
C PHE A 113 15.37 3.24 -3.39
N ILE A 114 16.37 3.37 -2.53
CA ILE A 114 16.57 4.56 -1.68
C ILE A 114 16.95 5.77 -2.53
N ASP A 115 17.92 5.62 -3.44
CA ASP A 115 18.37 6.69 -4.32
C ASP A 115 17.23 7.21 -5.22
N ALA A 116 16.32 6.32 -5.66
CA ALA A 116 15.11 6.71 -6.38
C ALA A 116 14.08 7.44 -5.52
N ALA A 117 14.02 7.17 -4.21
CA ALA A 117 13.08 7.79 -3.28
C ALA A 117 13.56 9.16 -2.75
N ILE A 118 14.88 9.38 -2.63
CA ILE A 118 15.44 10.63 -2.08
C ILE A 118 14.97 11.90 -2.84
N PRO A 119 14.97 11.96 -4.18
CA PRO A 119 14.45 13.12 -4.91
C PRO A 119 12.98 13.42 -4.60
N ILE A 120 12.19 12.39 -4.32
CA ILE A 120 10.77 12.49 -3.97
C ILE A 120 10.61 13.04 -2.55
N ALA A 121 11.53 12.69 -1.64
CA ALA A 121 11.52 13.11 -0.23
C ALA A 121 11.97 14.56 0.01
N GLN A 122 12.41 15.29 -1.02
CA GLN A 122 12.92 16.67 -0.88
C GLN A 122 11.82 17.66 -0.44
N ASP A 123 12.20 18.63 0.39
CA ASP A 123 11.29 19.64 0.95
C ASP A 123 10.69 20.61 -0.08
N ASN A 124 11.27 20.69 -1.27
CA ASN A 124 10.84 21.61 -2.33
C ASN A 124 9.57 21.15 -3.07
N ARG A 125 9.06 19.94 -2.79
CA ARG A 125 7.82 19.42 -3.37
C ARG A 125 6.63 19.81 -2.50
N VAL A 126 5.56 20.27 -3.14
CA VAL A 126 4.28 20.54 -2.48
C VAL A 126 3.49 19.25 -2.39
N ARG A 127 3.05 18.87 -1.18
CA ARG A 127 2.24 17.66 -0.90
C ARG A 127 0.96 18.06 -0.16
N GLU A 128 -0.08 17.26 -0.29
CA GLU A 128 -1.41 17.61 0.21
C GLU A 128 -1.47 17.66 1.76
N PHE A 129 -0.60 16.90 2.46
CA PHE A 129 -0.59 16.79 3.94
C PHE A 129 0.82 16.81 4.55
N ASP A 130 1.64 17.82 4.21
CA ASP A 130 3.03 17.90 4.68
C ASP A 130 3.25 18.81 5.90
N THR A 131 3.25 18.21 7.09
CA THR A 131 3.58 18.91 8.34
C THR A 131 5.08 19.22 8.44
N ASP A 132 5.46 20.18 9.28
CA ASP A 132 6.88 20.44 9.54
C ASP A 132 7.57 19.28 10.25
N GLU A 133 6.82 18.52 11.08
CA GLU A 133 7.28 17.27 11.69
C GLU A 133 7.65 16.24 10.62
N ASN A 134 6.82 16.06 9.60
CA ASN A 134 7.09 15.13 8.49
C ASN A 134 8.35 15.52 7.71
N LYS A 135 8.62 16.82 7.54
CA LYS A 135 9.86 17.30 6.89
C LYS A 135 11.10 17.00 7.74
N ILE A 136 11.02 17.23 9.06
CA ILE A 136 12.11 16.91 9.99
C ILE A 136 12.38 15.40 9.98
N PHE A 137 11.33 14.60 10.04
CA PHE A 137 11.39 13.15 9.96
C PHE A 137 12.11 12.68 8.67
N ARG A 138 11.69 13.17 7.49
CA ARG A 138 12.33 12.77 6.22
C ARG A 138 13.80 13.15 6.15
N LYS A 139 14.17 14.33 6.66
CA LYS A 139 15.59 14.73 6.77
C LYS A 139 16.39 13.78 7.64
N TYR A 140 15.82 13.38 8.78
CA TYR A 140 16.42 12.39 9.66
C TYR A 140 16.60 11.05 8.93
N ALA A 141 15.56 10.52 8.29
CA ALA A 141 15.63 9.24 7.57
C ALA A 141 16.68 9.28 6.43
N VAL A 142 16.71 10.36 5.63
CA VAL A 142 17.72 10.54 4.56
C VAL A 142 19.14 10.57 5.12
N LYS A 143 19.36 11.25 6.26
CA LYS A 143 20.66 11.24 6.95
C LYS A 143 21.06 9.81 7.35
N ARG A 144 20.13 9.02 7.90
CA ARG A 144 20.38 7.62 8.29
C ARG A 144 20.66 6.73 7.08
N PHE A 145 19.94 6.91 5.98
CA PHE A 145 20.21 6.20 4.72
C PHE A 145 21.60 6.49 4.16
N ASN A 146 22.07 7.74 4.24
CA ASN A 146 23.42 8.08 3.81
C ASN A 146 24.49 7.38 4.68
N MET A 147 24.31 7.36 6.01
CA MET A 147 25.22 6.61 6.90
C MET A 147 25.25 5.11 6.60
N MET A 148 24.08 4.53 6.31
CA MET A 148 23.97 3.14 5.87
C MET A 148 24.72 2.89 4.55
N LYS A 149 24.53 3.75 3.56
CA LYS A 149 25.19 3.65 2.25
C LYS A 149 26.71 3.73 2.38
N GLU A 150 27.21 4.65 3.21
CA GLU A 150 28.64 4.75 3.53
C GLU A 150 29.19 3.45 4.14
N ALA A 151 28.42 2.81 5.03
CA ALA A 151 28.80 1.53 5.62
C ALA A 151 28.88 0.41 4.57
N PHE A 152 27.91 0.32 3.65
CA PHE A 152 27.98 -0.65 2.55
C PHE A 152 29.19 -0.45 1.65
N ILE A 153 29.52 0.80 1.31
CA ILE A 153 30.71 1.13 0.51
C ILE A 153 31.98 0.68 1.24
N LYS A 154 32.09 0.98 2.54
CA LYS A 154 33.25 0.61 3.36
C LYS A 154 33.42 -0.90 3.51
N GLU A 155 32.33 -1.66 3.59
CA GLU A 155 32.34 -3.12 3.68
C GLU A 155 32.45 -3.81 2.30
N GLY A 156 32.51 -3.05 1.21
CA GLY A 156 32.60 -3.59 -0.15
C GLY A 156 31.31 -4.31 -0.60
N LEU A 157 30.19 -3.98 0.02
CA LEU A 157 28.86 -4.58 -0.21
C LEU A 157 28.04 -3.82 -1.26
N PHE A 158 28.57 -2.71 -1.78
CA PHE A 158 27.91 -1.92 -2.81
C PHE A 158 28.86 -1.68 -3.98
N THR A 159 28.43 -2.13 -5.16
CA THR A 159 28.99 -1.70 -6.44
C THR A 159 27.86 -1.15 -7.30
N ASP A 160 28.10 -0.05 -8.01
CA ASP A 160 27.08 0.57 -8.87
C ASP A 160 26.91 -0.18 -10.20
N SER A 161 26.85 -1.52 -10.13
CA SER A 161 26.91 -2.42 -11.29
C SER A 161 25.53 -2.88 -11.77
N ILE A 162 24.51 -2.85 -10.91
CA ILE A 162 23.14 -3.26 -11.25
C ILE A 162 22.38 -2.11 -11.93
N SER A 163 21.70 -2.41 -13.04
CA SER A 163 20.84 -1.43 -13.70
C SER A 163 19.56 -1.17 -12.89
N GLU A 164 18.93 -0.01 -13.09
CA GLU A 164 17.65 0.31 -12.45
C GLU A 164 16.55 -0.70 -12.81
N ASN A 165 16.51 -1.16 -14.06
CA ASN A 165 15.54 -2.16 -14.49
C ASN A 165 15.75 -3.52 -13.84
N ASP A 166 17.01 -3.93 -13.65
CA ASP A 166 17.32 -5.18 -12.95
C ASP A 166 16.93 -5.10 -11.48
N ALA A 167 17.19 -3.96 -10.82
CA ALA A 167 16.74 -3.71 -9.45
C ALA A 167 15.21 -3.71 -9.34
N LEU A 168 14.51 -3.00 -10.24
CA LEU A 168 13.05 -3.00 -10.31
C LEU A 168 12.48 -4.42 -10.46
N SER A 169 13.09 -5.25 -11.33
CA SER A 169 12.62 -6.61 -11.59
C SER A 169 12.65 -7.54 -10.37
N MET A 170 13.40 -7.19 -9.31
CA MET A 170 13.42 -7.97 -8.07
C MET A 170 12.22 -7.71 -7.16
N LEU A 171 11.60 -6.53 -7.26
CA LEU A 171 10.46 -6.12 -6.42
C LEU A 171 9.15 -5.96 -7.21
N ILE A 172 9.12 -6.47 -8.44
CA ILE A 172 7.96 -6.49 -9.32
C ILE A 172 7.55 -7.95 -9.58
N PRO A 173 6.25 -8.30 -9.50
CA PRO A 173 5.77 -9.63 -9.82
C PRO A 173 6.21 -10.11 -11.21
N LYS A 174 6.91 -11.26 -11.25
CA LYS A 174 7.57 -11.77 -12.47
C LYS A 174 6.65 -12.15 -13.64
N LYS A 175 5.37 -12.41 -13.39
CA LYS A 175 4.42 -12.93 -14.39
C LYS A 175 3.09 -12.23 -14.25
N LEU A 176 3.01 -11.06 -14.86
CA LEU A 176 1.79 -10.27 -14.87
C LEU A 176 0.82 -10.82 -15.92
N GLY A 177 -0.47 -10.83 -15.59
CA GLY A 177 -1.54 -11.04 -16.57
C GLY A 177 -1.71 -9.84 -17.51
N VAL A 178 -2.50 -10.02 -18.56
CA VAL A 178 -2.84 -8.94 -19.51
C VAL A 178 -3.51 -7.76 -18.79
N PHE A 179 -4.52 -8.05 -17.97
CA PHE A 179 -5.25 -7.01 -17.25
C PHE A 179 -4.39 -6.43 -16.14
N GLU A 180 -3.62 -7.27 -15.45
CA GLU A 180 -2.68 -6.84 -14.43
C GLU A 180 -1.65 -5.83 -14.96
N THR A 181 -1.02 -6.11 -16.12
CA THR A 181 -0.09 -5.17 -16.77
C THR A 181 -0.76 -3.85 -17.13
N ILE A 182 -1.97 -3.88 -17.71
CA ILE A 182 -2.69 -2.67 -18.08
C ILE A 182 -3.06 -1.85 -16.84
N ASN A 183 -3.60 -2.48 -15.80
CA ASN A 183 -4.01 -1.79 -14.58
C ASN A 183 -2.81 -1.19 -13.86
N TYR A 184 -1.72 -1.95 -13.64
CA TYR A 184 -0.52 -1.38 -13.04
C TYR A 184 0.09 -0.26 -13.88
N PHE A 185 0.09 -0.38 -15.20
CA PHE A 185 0.57 0.69 -16.08
C PHE A 185 -0.24 1.96 -15.89
N ILE A 186 -1.58 1.87 -15.89
CA ILE A 186 -2.46 3.01 -15.66
C ILE A 186 -2.23 3.60 -14.27
N MET A 187 -2.20 2.75 -13.22
CA MET A 187 -1.93 3.18 -11.85
C MET A 187 -0.65 4.01 -11.79
N ARG A 188 0.47 3.48 -12.28
CA ARG A 188 1.77 4.16 -12.22
C ARG A 188 1.82 5.40 -13.11
N LEU A 189 1.12 5.41 -14.24
CA LEU A 189 1.04 6.58 -15.12
C LEU A 189 0.30 7.76 -14.46
N VAL A 190 -0.89 7.52 -13.88
CA VAL A 190 -1.68 8.59 -13.23
C VAL A 190 -1.11 9.02 -11.89
N ASP A 191 -0.28 8.17 -11.29
CA ASP A 191 0.48 8.41 -10.08
C ASP A 191 1.83 9.13 -10.34
N LEU A 192 2.13 9.42 -11.60
CA LEU A 192 3.35 10.09 -12.09
C LEU A 192 4.65 9.33 -11.79
N ASP A 193 4.56 8.04 -11.53
CA ASP A 193 5.70 7.15 -11.35
C ASP A 193 6.16 6.60 -12.71
N PHE A 194 6.81 7.47 -13.48
CA PHE A 194 7.23 7.18 -14.84
C PHE A 194 8.27 6.07 -14.93
N ASN A 195 9.06 5.83 -13.88
CA ASN A 195 10.02 4.73 -13.83
C ASN A 195 9.29 3.37 -13.87
N ALA A 196 8.27 3.19 -13.03
CA ALA A 196 7.47 1.97 -13.05
C ALA A 196 6.59 1.87 -14.31
N ALA A 197 6.02 2.97 -14.79
CA ALA A 197 5.26 2.98 -16.04
C ALA A 197 6.14 2.64 -17.27
N ALA A 198 7.38 3.13 -17.31
CA ALA A 198 8.37 2.78 -18.32
C ALA A 198 8.76 1.30 -18.23
N TYR A 199 8.92 0.77 -17.00
CA TYR A 199 9.15 -0.67 -16.83
C TYR A 199 8.00 -1.52 -17.36
N LEU A 200 6.76 -1.02 -17.42
CA LEU A 200 5.61 -1.75 -17.99
C LEU A 200 5.36 -1.45 -19.47
N SER A 201 6.16 -0.60 -20.10
CA SER A 201 5.96 -0.17 -21.48
C SER A 201 7.24 -0.22 -22.32
N SER A 202 7.10 0.03 -23.61
CA SER A 202 8.20 0.35 -24.53
C SER A 202 8.20 1.84 -24.91
N MET A 203 7.36 2.64 -24.25
CA MET A 203 7.26 4.07 -24.47
C MET A 203 8.43 4.81 -23.82
N ASN A 204 8.85 5.92 -24.43
CA ASN A 204 9.85 6.80 -23.83
C ASN A 204 9.23 7.71 -22.75
N PHE A 205 10.06 8.24 -21.86
CA PHE A 205 9.63 9.11 -20.75
C PHE A 205 8.85 10.34 -21.23
N SER A 206 9.30 10.99 -22.30
CA SER A 206 8.62 12.19 -22.83
C SER A 206 7.16 11.89 -23.22
N LYS A 207 6.88 10.72 -23.79
CA LYS A 207 5.51 10.30 -24.12
C LYS A 207 4.67 10.00 -22.88
N LEU A 208 5.27 9.43 -21.83
CA LEU A 208 4.60 9.18 -20.55
C LEU A 208 4.25 10.51 -19.86
N GLU A 209 5.21 11.42 -19.74
CA GLU A 209 5.06 12.72 -19.08
C GLU A 209 3.99 13.59 -19.76
N ASN A 210 3.96 13.59 -21.10
CA ASN A 210 3.01 14.38 -21.89
C ASN A 210 1.65 13.67 -22.12
N CYS A 211 1.42 12.51 -21.50
CA CYS A 211 0.15 11.81 -21.66
C CYS A 211 -1.00 12.62 -21.03
N PRO A 212 -2.16 12.80 -21.70
CA PRO A 212 -3.26 13.58 -21.13
C PRO A 212 -3.81 13.08 -19.77
N LEU A 213 -3.53 11.82 -19.40
CA LEU A 213 -3.89 11.29 -18.08
C LEU A 213 -3.08 11.88 -16.93
N THR A 214 -1.90 12.48 -17.19
CA THR A 214 -1.00 13.02 -16.16
C THR A 214 -1.31 14.49 -15.80
N ILE A 215 -2.11 15.18 -16.62
CA ILE A 215 -2.37 16.63 -16.54
C ILE A 215 -2.91 17.06 -15.18
N ASN A 216 -3.69 16.19 -14.53
CA ASN A 216 -4.34 16.52 -13.28
C ASN A 216 -3.43 16.36 -12.05
N GLY A 217 -2.16 15.95 -12.18
CA GLY A 217 -1.26 15.65 -11.07
C GLY A 217 -1.40 14.21 -10.59
N ILE A 218 -0.85 13.90 -9.41
CA ILE A 218 -0.91 12.56 -8.79
C ILE A 218 -2.37 12.18 -8.54
N GLN A 219 -2.77 11.00 -9.00
CA GLN A 219 -4.12 10.45 -8.84
C GLN A 219 -4.09 8.98 -8.43
N SER A 220 -5.10 8.54 -7.69
CA SER A 220 -5.33 7.12 -7.44
C SER A 220 -6.31 6.53 -8.44
N LEU A 221 -5.99 5.37 -9.02
CA LEU A 221 -6.94 4.62 -9.86
C LEU A 221 -8.01 3.99 -8.97
N ILE A 222 -9.26 4.41 -9.13
CA ILE A 222 -10.40 3.92 -8.33
C ILE A 222 -11.07 2.74 -9.03
N ARG A 223 -11.24 2.85 -10.35
CA ARG A 223 -11.88 1.83 -11.18
C ARG A 223 -11.26 1.84 -12.58
N ASN A 224 -11.17 0.67 -13.20
CA ASN A 224 -10.89 0.56 -14.62
C ASN A 224 -11.71 -0.57 -15.26
N SER A 225 -12.28 -0.31 -16.43
CA SER A 225 -12.97 -1.31 -17.27
C SER A 225 -12.15 -1.50 -18.55
N ILE A 226 -11.67 -2.72 -18.77
CA ILE A 226 -10.84 -3.11 -19.91
C ILE A 226 -11.66 -4.04 -20.82
N LYS A 227 -11.73 -3.69 -22.10
CA LYS A 227 -12.33 -4.55 -23.13
C LYS A 227 -11.39 -4.61 -24.34
N ALA A 228 -11.22 -5.80 -24.92
CA ALA A 228 -10.54 -5.93 -26.20
C ALA A 228 -11.24 -5.04 -27.25
N ALA A 229 -10.45 -4.39 -28.09
CA ALA A 229 -10.94 -3.55 -29.18
C ALA A 229 -10.59 -4.16 -30.54
N SER A 230 -11.28 -3.73 -31.60
CA SER A 230 -10.96 -4.18 -32.95
C SER A 230 -9.64 -3.57 -33.43
N ILE A 231 -8.77 -4.39 -34.02
CA ILE A 231 -7.56 -3.93 -34.71
C ILE A 231 -7.91 -3.07 -35.93
N GLU A 232 -9.06 -3.32 -36.57
CA GLU A 232 -9.52 -2.55 -37.73
C GLU A 232 -9.87 -1.11 -37.33
N ASP A 233 -10.53 -0.94 -36.18
CA ASP A 233 -10.91 0.38 -35.65
C ASP A 233 -9.71 1.13 -35.04
N TYR A 234 -8.74 0.38 -34.48
CA TYR A 234 -7.60 0.92 -33.75
C TYR A 234 -6.29 0.21 -34.16
N PRO A 235 -5.82 0.43 -35.41
CA PRO A 235 -4.65 -0.27 -35.92
C PRO A 235 -3.39 0.10 -35.11
N PRO A 236 -2.61 -0.89 -34.65
CA PRO A 236 -1.38 -0.63 -33.91
C PRO A 236 -0.30 -0.04 -34.84
N SER A 237 0.43 0.97 -34.35
CA SER A 237 1.54 1.55 -35.12
C SER A 237 2.72 0.58 -35.33
N ASP A 238 2.88 -0.41 -34.46
CA ASP A 238 3.92 -1.44 -34.55
C ASP A 238 3.50 -2.68 -35.37
N GLY A 239 2.26 -2.72 -35.85
CA GLY A 239 1.70 -3.83 -36.62
C GLY A 239 1.49 -5.15 -35.87
N LYS A 240 1.77 -5.22 -34.56
CA LYS A 240 1.73 -6.48 -33.77
C LYS A 240 0.97 -6.36 -32.44
N SER A 241 0.82 -5.17 -31.89
CA SER A 241 0.15 -4.95 -30.61
C SER A 241 -1.37 -5.09 -30.71
N SER A 242 -2.01 -5.59 -29.66
CA SER A 242 -3.47 -5.71 -29.58
C SER A 242 -4.08 -4.49 -28.86
N PRO A 243 -5.13 -3.84 -29.42
CA PRO A 243 -5.76 -2.69 -28.78
C PRO A 243 -6.78 -3.11 -27.71
N TYR A 244 -6.81 -2.35 -26.62
CA TYR A 244 -7.75 -2.48 -25.50
C TYR A 244 -8.39 -1.14 -25.21
N ARG A 245 -9.72 -1.11 -25.20
CA ARG A 245 -10.49 0.05 -24.76
C ARG A 245 -10.58 0.06 -23.24
N CYS A 246 -10.15 1.16 -22.65
CA CYS A 246 -10.16 1.38 -21.21
C CYS A 246 -11.10 2.52 -20.84
N LYS A 247 -11.80 2.36 -19.72
CA LYS A 247 -12.60 3.41 -19.08
C LYS A 247 -12.21 3.46 -17.60
N SER A 248 -11.52 4.52 -17.21
CA SER A 248 -10.99 4.67 -15.86
C SER A 248 -11.72 5.76 -15.09
N THR A 249 -11.85 5.54 -13.79
CA THR A 249 -12.17 6.57 -12.82
C THR A 249 -10.97 6.76 -11.89
N THR A 250 -10.46 7.97 -11.78
CA THR A 250 -9.35 8.32 -10.88
C THR A 250 -9.80 9.36 -9.85
N LEU A 251 -9.11 9.39 -8.71
CA LEU A 251 -9.33 10.34 -7.62
C LEU A 251 -8.08 11.18 -7.41
N ARG A 252 -8.26 12.49 -7.24
CA ARG A 252 -7.23 13.39 -6.74
C ARG A 252 -7.81 14.35 -5.71
N GLY A 253 -7.26 14.36 -4.50
CA GLY A 253 -7.88 15.01 -3.35
C GLY A 253 -9.33 14.55 -3.25
N ASN A 254 -10.28 15.49 -3.38
CA ASN A 254 -11.72 15.20 -3.37
C ASN A 254 -12.39 15.19 -4.76
N ASN A 255 -11.61 15.22 -5.85
CA ASN A 255 -12.14 15.31 -7.20
C ASN A 255 -11.98 14.00 -7.96
N TYR A 256 -13.09 13.50 -8.51
CA TYR A 256 -13.10 12.34 -9.38
C TYR A 256 -13.00 12.74 -10.85
N TYR A 257 -12.29 11.95 -11.63
CA TYR A 257 -12.13 12.13 -13.07
C TYR A 257 -12.48 10.85 -13.81
N PHE A 258 -13.20 10.98 -14.91
CA PHE A 258 -13.45 9.89 -15.85
C PHE A 258 -12.59 10.07 -17.09
N SER A 259 -11.96 8.97 -17.51
CA SER A 259 -11.12 8.93 -18.69
C SER A 259 -11.49 7.75 -19.59
N SER A 260 -11.52 7.99 -20.91
CA SER A 260 -11.70 6.94 -21.93
C SER A 260 -10.55 6.99 -22.91
N PHE A 261 -9.91 5.84 -23.14
CA PHE A 261 -8.69 5.76 -23.94
C PHE A 261 -8.48 4.35 -24.52
N ILE A 262 -7.58 4.25 -25.49
CA ILE A 262 -7.11 2.97 -26.06
C ILE A 262 -5.67 2.75 -25.62
N ILE A 263 -5.37 1.54 -25.16
CA ILE A 263 -4.00 1.06 -24.89
C ILE A 263 -3.67 -0.04 -25.90
N TRP A 264 -2.46 0.00 -26.45
CA TRP A 264 -1.93 -1.09 -27.27
C TRP A 264 -0.94 -1.92 -26.45
N LEU A 265 -1.11 -3.23 -26.49
CA LEU A 265 -0.32 -4.17 -25.70
C LEU A 265 0.39 -5.18 -26.63
N GLU A 266 1.71 -5.20 -26.57
CA GLU A 266 2.51 -6.28 -27.14
C GLU A 266 2.57 -7.44 -26.14
N THR A 267 2.41 -8.66 -26.65
CA THR A 267 2.50 -9.88 -25.85
C THR A 267 3.56 -10.82 -26.42
N ASP A 268 4.61 -11.08 -25.65
CA ASP A 268 5.54 -12.19 -25.90
C ASP A 268 4.97 -13.45 -25.26
N TYR A 269 4.29 -14.28 -26.04
CA TYR A 269 3.67 -15.53 -25.57
C TYR A 269 4.69 -16.56 -25.08
N ASN A 270 5.93 -16.55 -25.59
CA ASN A 270 6.95 -17.49 -25.17
C ASN A 270 7.46 -17.17 -23.77
N LYS A 271 7.64 -15.88 -23.47
CA LYS A 271 8.11 -15.41 -22.16
C LYS A 271 6.97 -15.10 -21.18
N ARG A 272 5.73 -15.04 -21.67
CA ARG A 272 4.54 -14.55 -20.93
C ARG A 272 4.78 -13.15 -20.35
N VAL A 273 5.28 -12.26 -21.20
CA VAL A 273 5.56 -10.87 -20.85
C VAL A 273 4.68 -9.97 -21.71
N HIS A 274 4.07 -8.99 -21.06
CA HIS A 274 3.23 -8.00 -21.71
C HIS A 274 3.86 -6.62 -21.55
N LYS A 275 3.81 -5.80 -22.61
CA LYS A 275 4.32 -4.43 -22.59
C LYS A 275 3.35 -3.50 -23.30
N VAL A 276 3.05 -2.37 -22.65
CA VAL A 276 2.28 -1.31 -23.30
C VAL A 276 3.16 -0.62 -24.34
N THR A 277 2.68 -0.56 -25.58
CA THR A 277 3.43 0.05 -26.70
C THR A 277 2.94 1.45 -27.03
N ASP A 278 1.65 1.71 -26.81
CA ASP A 278 1.04 3.02 -27.04
C ASP A 278 -0.21 3.24 -26.18
N ILE A 279 -0.59 4.51 -26.01
CA ILE A 279 -1.83 4.98 -25.40
C ILE A 279 -2.38 6.18 -26.19
N SER A 280 -3.68 6.15 -26.48
CA SER A 280 -4.40 7.25 -27.12
C SER A 280 -5.59 7.64 -26.26
N VAL A 281 -5.51 8.84 -25.69
CA VAL A 281 -6.53 9.36 -24.76
C VAL A 281 -7.59 10.13 -25.54
N GLY A 282 -8.84 9.66 -25.46
CA GLY A 282 -9.96 10.30 -26.15
C GLY A 282 -10.66 11.36 -25.30
N THR A 283 -10.90 11.08 -24.01
CA THR A 283 -11.64 11.98 -23.13
C THR A 283 -11.08 11.91 -21.72
N VAL A 284 -10.97 13.07 -21.07
CA VAL A 284 -10.72 13.23 -19.63
C VAL A 284 -11.69 14.31 -19.14
N ILE A 285 -12.59 13.96 -18.24
CA ILE A 285 -13.58 14.90 -17.67
C ILE A 285 -13.63 14.76 -16.16
N LYS A 286 -13.84 15.88 -15.47
CA LYS A 286 -14.16 15.89 -14.04
C LYS A 286 -15.59 15.40 -13.86
N LEU A 287 -15.80 14.49 -12.92
CA LEU A 287 -17.13 14.01 -12.52
C LEU A 287 -17.72 14.89 -11.41
N SER A 288 -19.04 15.01 -11.39
CA SER A 288 -19.77 15.43 -10.21
C SER A 288 -19.72 14.37 -9.10
N GLU A 289 -19.99 14.76 -7.86
CA GLU A 289 -20.07 13.82 -6.73
C GLU A 289 -21.11 12.71 -6.97
N TYR A 290 -22.25 13.07 -7.56
CA TYR A 290 -23.29 12.11 -7.90
C TYR A 290 -22.84 11.09 -8.96
N GLU A 291 -22.20 11.55 -10.04
CA GLU A 291 -21.65 10.64 -11.06
C GLU A 291 -20.55 9.75 -10.49
N ALA A 292 -19.68 10.29 -9.63
CA ALA A 292 -18.65 9.53 -8.95
C ALA A 292 -19.24 8.44 -8.04
N ALA A 293 -20.26 8.79 -7.24
CA ALA A 293 -20.98 7.83 -6.39
C ALA A 293 -21.54 6.67 -7.21
N LEU A 294 -22.15 6.94 -8.38
CA LEU A 294 -22.64 5.91 -9.29
C LEU A 294 -21.53 5.00 -9.84
N GLN A 295 -20.32 5.51 -10.07
CA GLN A 295 -19.20 4.67 -10.53
C GLN A 295 -18.67 3.75 -9.43
N ILE A 296 -18.69 4.21 -8.18
CA ILE A 296 -18.05 3.53 -7.04
C ILE A 296 -19.02 2.56 -6.34
N ALA A 297 -20.32 2.85 -6.40
CA ALA A 297 -21.39 2.07 -5.78
C ALA A 297 -21.23 0.57 -6.02
N GLN A 298 -21.35 -0.18 -4.92
CA GLN A 298 -21.25 -1.62 -4.84
C GLN A 298 -22.22 -2.12 -3.78
N THR A 299 -22.71 -3.34 -3.98
CA THR A 299 -23.49 -4.04 -2.96
C THR A 299 -22.66 -4.19 -1.69
N GLU A 300 -23.28 -3.94 -0.54
CA GLU A 300 -22.73 -4.16 0.79
C GLU A 300 -23.45 -5.33 1.45
N HIS A 301 -22.69 -6.30 1.94
CA HIS A 301 -23.21 -7.34 2.82
C HIS A 301 -22.75 -7.06 4.23
N ILE A 302 -23.70 -6.91 5.16
CA ILE A 302 -23.43 -6.44 6.52
C ILE A 302 -24.02 -7.44 7.51
N THR A 303 -23.25 -7.78 8.54
CA THR A 303 -23.74 -8.53 9.72
C THR A 303 -23.53 -7.66 10.95
N VAL A 304 -24.58 -7.49 11.76
CA VAL A 304 -24.57 -6.63 12.93
C VAL A 304 -24.78 -7.48 14.18
N PHE A 305 -23.97 -7.20 15.20
CA PHE A 305 -24.05 -7.80 16.53
C PHE A 305 -24.29 -6.70 17.57
N ASP A 306 -25.11 -6.99 18.57
CA ASP A 306 -25.23 -6.17 19.77
C ASP A 306 -24.15 -6.61 20.77
N CYS A 307 -23.35 -5.66 21.24
CA CYS A 307 -22.28 -5.87 22.21
C CYS A 307 -22.77 -5.52 23.61
N LYS A 308 -22.51 -6.40 24.59
CA LYS A 308 -22.76 -6.09 26.00
C LYS A 308 -21.83 -4.97 26.49
N ASP A 309 -22.36 -4.01 27.24
CA ASP A 309 -21.58 -2.86 27.78
C ASP A 309 -20.30 -3.28 28.51
N SER A 310 -20.30 -4.44 29.15
CA SER A 310 -19.17 -4.98 29.90
C SER A 310 -17.90 -5.19 29.07
N ILE A 311 -17.99 -5.27 27.74
CA ILE A 311 -16.82 -5.50 26.87
C ILE A 311 -16.35 -4.25 26.11
N LEU A 312 -17.09 -3.14 26.14
CA LEU A 312 -16.78 -1.98 25.31
C LEU A 312 -15.47 -1.28 25.73
N SER A 313 -15.21 -1.16 27.03
CA SER A 313 -14.00 -0.50 27.55
C SER A 313 -12.72 -1.34 27.42
N GLU A 314 -12.85 -2.65 27.27
CA GLU A 314 -11.74 -3.61 27.22
C GLU A 314 -11.68 -4.34 25.86
N PHE A 315 -12.29 -3.75 24.83
CA PHE A 315 -12.33 -4.37 23.51
C PHE A 315 -10.92 -4.39 22.88
N ASP A 316 -10.45 -5.59 22.58
CA ASP A 316 -9.19 -5.87 21.91
C ASP A 316 -9.49 -6.64 20.63
N GLY A 317 -9.49 -5.93 19.50
CA GLY A 317 -9.72 -6.50 18.18
C GLY A 317 -8.83 -7.70 17.87
N SER A 318 -7.63 -7.80 18.45
CA SER A 318 -6.73 -8.94 18.23
C SER A 318 -7.29 -10.28 18.71
N LYS A 319 -8.32 -10.27 19.57
CA LYS A 319 -9.04 -11.47 20.03
C LYS A 319 -10.09 -11.99 19.02
N ILE A 320 -10.34 -11.24 17.95
CA ILE A 320 -11.13 -11.69 16.80
C ILE A 320 -10.14 -12.13 15.72
N PRO A 321 -10.13 -13.41 15.29
CA PRO A 321 -9.13 -13.93 14.34
C PRO A 321 -8.96 -13.11 13.06
N ALA A 322 -10.05 -12.59 12.48
CA ALA A 322 -10.03 -11.76 11.27
C ALA A 322 -9.43 -10.36 11.48
N LEU A 323 -9.38 -9.88 12.73
CA LEU A 323 -8.82 -8.58 13.10
C LEU A 323 -7.42 -8.68 13.70
N ALA A 324 -6.85 -9.88 13.80
CA ALA A 324 -5.53 -10.09 14.35
C ALA A 324 -4.47 -9.31 13.53
N GLY A 325 -3.81 -8.35 14.20
CA GLY A 325 -2.81 -7.48 13.58
C GLY A 325 -3.38 -6.29 12.80
N VAL A 326 -4.70 -6.04 12.86
CA VAL A 326 -5.34 -4.87 12.24
C VAL A 326 -5.39 -3.72 13.24
N GLU A 327 -4.81 -2.58 12.88
CA GLU A 327 -4.86 -1.36 13.69
C GLU A 327 -6.23 -0.66 13.52
N PRO A 328 -6.95 -0.33 14.61
CA PRO A 328 -8.20 0.40 14.50
C PRO A 328 -7.95 1.88 14.14
N LYS A 329 -8.78 2.40 13.25
CA LYS A 329 -8.88 3.83 12.97
C LYS A 329 -10.08 4.41 13.73
N LEU A 330 -9.86 5.48 14.48
CA LEU A 330 -10.94 6.24 15.09
C LEU A 330 -11.77 6.94 13.99
N VAL A 331 -13.06 6.71 13.99
CA VAL A 331 -14.06 7.36 13.14
C VAL A 331 -15.16 7.97 14.02
N PRO A 332 -15.99 8.91 13.53
CA PRO A 332 -16.99 9.57 14.37
C PRO A 332 -17.89 8.62 15.17
N ASN A 333 -18.28 7.47 14.60
CA ASN A 333 -19.15 6.52 15.28
C ASN A 333 -18.40 5.42 16.07
N GLY A 334 -17.06 5.43 16.17
CA GLY A 334 -16.31 4.44 16.96
C GLY A 334 -14.99 4.00 16.32
N TRP A 335 -14.68 2.71 16.37
CA TRP A 335 -13.41 2.15 15.89
C TRP A 335 -13.60 1.29 14.65
N LEU A 336 -13.04 1.75 13.53
CA LEU A 336 -13.06 1.07 12.24
C LEU A 336 -11.79 0.23 12.04
N TYR A 337 -11.98 -1.04 11.72
CA TYR A 337 -10.94 -1.97 11.31
C TYR A 337 -11.09 -2.24 9.81
N THR A 338 -10.05 -1.95 9.03
CA THR A 338 -10.00 -2.26 7.60
C THR A 338 -9.16 -3.50 7.39
N ILE A 339 -9.76 -4.56 6.84
CA ILE A 339 -9.11 -5.84 6.63
C ILE A 339 -8.76 -5.94 5.14
N TYR A 340 -7.48 -5.94 4.81
CA TYR A 340 -7.01 -6.03 3.42
C TYR A 340 -6.87 -7.48 2.94
N ASN A 341 -6.97 -7.70 1.64
CA ASN A 341 -6.59 -8.98 1.06
C ASN A 341 -5.08 -9.19 1.16
N LYS A 342 -4.65 -10.43 1.37
CA LYS A 342 -3.22 -10.79 1.47
C LYS A 342 -2.50 -10.86 0.12
N ASN A 343 -3.16 -10.50 -0.97
CA ASN A 343 -2.60 -10.54 -2.32
C ASN A 343 -3.22 -9.47 -3.23
N ASN A 344 -2.48 -9.10 -4.28
CA ASN A 344 -2.92 -8.13 -5.29
C ASN A 344 -3.66 -8.77 -6.49
N SER A 345 -4.29 -9.95 -6.31
CA SER A 345 -4.98 -10.63 -7.42
C SER A 345 -6.15 -9.85 -8.00
N HIS A 346 -6.68 -8.88 -7.26
CA HIS A 346 -7.73 -7.97 -7.74
C HIS A 346 -7.27 -7.10 -8.91
N VAL A 347 -5.96 -6.89 -9.07
CA VAL A 347 -5.37 -6.10 -10.16
C VAL A 347 -5.48 -6.82 -11.51
N ASP A 348 -5.54 -8.15 -11.55
CA ASP A 348 -5.71 -8.93 -12.79
C ASP A 348 -7.18 -9.10 -13.21
N LYS A 349 -7.99 -8.05 -13.00
CA LYS A 349 -9.40 -8.03 -13.41
C LYS A 349 -9.62 -7.05 -14.56
N ALA A 350 -10.42 -7.47 -15.53
CA ALA A 350 -10.92 -6.59 -16.57
C ALA A 350 -11.80 -5.45 -15.99
N GLU A 351 -12.54 -5.73 -14.92
CA GLU A 351 -13.21 -4.72 -14.10
C GLU A 351 -12.44 -4.58 -12.79
N TYR A 352 -11.43 -3.73 -12.79
CA TYR A 352 -10.63 -3.38 -11.62
C TYR A 352 -11.38 -2.36 -10.75
N ARG A 353 -11.28 -2.55 -9.43
CA ARG A 353 -11.74 -1.61 -8.41
C ARG A 353 -10.75 -1.57 -7.25
N ILE A 354 -10.43 -0.39 -6.74
CA ILE A 354 -9.56 -0.27 -5.56
C ILE A 354 -10.21 -0.87 -4.31
N SER A 355 -11.55 -0.82 -4.21
CA SER A 355 -12.30 -1.42 -3.11
C SER A 355 -12.20 -2.94 -3.06
N ASP A 356 -11.85 -3.60 -4.17
CA ASP A 356 -11.61 -5.05 -4.18
C ASP A 356 -10.33 -5.45 -3.45
N ASP A 357 -9.45 -4.50 -3.14
CA ASP A 357 -8.29 -4.73 -2.29
C ASP A 357 -8.67 -4.97 -0.83
N VAL A 358 -9.84 -4.46 -0.42
CA VAL A 358 -10.38 -4.68 0.92
C VAL A 358 -11.12 -6.01 0.98
N TYR A 359 -10.73 -6.86 1.93
CA TYR A 359 -11.41 -8.10 2.25
C TYR A 359 -12.76 -7.83 2.93
N GLY A 360 -12.75 -6.91 3.89
CA GLY A 360 -13.93 -6.36 4.54
C GLY A 360 -13.57 -5.34 5.62
N TYR A 361 -14.60 -4.89 6.31
CA TYR A 361 -14.51 -3.91 7.39
C TYR A 361 -15.15 -4.47 8.65
N ALA A 362 -14.71 -3.99 9.80
CA ALA A 362 -15.43 -4.15 11.06
C ALA A 362 -15.51 -2.79 11.77
N LEU A 363 -16.65 -2.45 12.34
CA LEU A 363 -16.87 -1.22 13.10
C LEU A 363 -17.40 -1.59 14.47
N LEU A 364 -16.67 -1.24 15.52
CA LEU A 364 -17.21 -1.20 16.87
C LEU A 364 -17.78 0.20 17.12
N THR A 365 -19.09 0.31 17.27
CA THR A 365 -19.75 1.59 17.49
C THR A 365 -19.72 2.01 18.96
N ILE A 366 -19.74 3.32 19.21
CA ILE A 366 -19.89 3.85 20.57
C ILE A 366 -21.25 3.54 21.20
N ALA A 367 -22.24 3.19 20.38
CA ALA A 367 -23.59 2.81 20.80
C ALA A 367 -23.70 1.32 21.18
N GLY A 368 -22.60 0.55 21.09
CA GLY A 368 -22.57 -0.85 21.49
C GLY A 368 -22.97 -1.84 20.39
N GLU A 369 -22.79 -1.50 19.11
CA GLU A 369 -22.93 -2.45 18.00
C GLU A 369 -21.56 -2.81 17.43
N PHE A 370 -21.42 -4.06 16.99
CA PHE A 370 -20.29 -4.50 16.18
C PHE A 370 -20.79 -4.90 14.79
N ALA A 371 -20.45 -4.10 13.78
CA ALA A 371 -20.87 -4.32 12.40
C ALA A 371 -19.70 -4.79 11.55
N VAL A 372 -19.84 -5.94 10.89
CA VAL A 372 -18.89 -6.41 9.87
C VAL A 372 -19.48 -6.22 8.47
N MET A 373 -18.67 -5.78 7.51
CA MET A 373 -19.11 -5.49 6.14
C MET A 373 -18.15 -6.08 5.11
N SER A 374 -18.68 -6.60 4.00
CA SER A 374 -17.88 -6.90 2.80
C SER A 374 -18.71 -6.72 1.52
N HIS A 375 -18.05 -6.38 0.42
CA HIS A 375 -18.64 -6.38 -0.91
C HIS A 375 -18.81 -7.78 -1.52
N LYS A 376 -18.33 -8.84 -0.84
CA LYS A 376 -18.43 -10.23 -1.30
C LYS A 376 -19.14 -11.10 -0.27
N ILE A 377 -20.18 -11.79 -0.71
CA ILE A 377 -20.99 -12.68 0.14
C ILE A 377 -20.16 -13.79 0.84
N MET A 378 -19.12 -14.30 0.17
CA MET A 378 -18.23 -15.30 0.78
C MET A 378 -17.37 -14.70 1.90
N ASN A 379 -16.89 -13.48 1.73
CA ASN A 379 -16.03 -12.81 2.70
C ASN A 379 -16.83 -12.45 3.96
N ILE A 380 -18.04 -11.90 3.82
CA ILE A 380 -18.90 -11.59 4.98
C ILE A 380 -19.21 -12.85 5.80
N SER A 381 -19.39 -14.00 5.15
CA SER A 381 -19.66 -15.27 5.83
C SER A 381 -18.45 -15.73 6.67
N ILE A 382 -17.23 -15.45 6.21
CA ILE A 382 -16.00 -15.77 6.94
C ILE A 382 -15.79 -14.78 8.10
N LEU A 383 -16.08 -13.49 7.88
CA LEU A 383 -16.01 -12.46 8.93
C LEU A 383 -17.00 -12.76 10.07
N ASP A 384 -18.25 -13.06 9.73
CA ASP A 384 -19.28 -13.49 10.66
C ASP A 384 -18.80 -14.70 11.50
N ASN A 385 -18.34 -15.76 10.85
CA ASN A 385 -17.77 -16.92 11.55
C ASN A 385 -16.57 -16.56 12.43
N SER A 386 -15.72 -15.60 12.02
CA SER A 386 -14.61 -15.15 12.84
C SER A 386 -15.07 -14.49 14.13
N VAL A 387 -16.21 -13.78 14.12
CA VAL A 387 -16.79 -13.19 15.34
C VAL A 387 -17.34 -14.29 16.24
N VAL A 388 -18.13 -15.21 15.67
CA VAL A 388 -18.76 -16.31 16.43
C VAL A 388 -17.74 -17.27 17.04
N MET A 389 -16.58 -17.46 16.41
CA MET A 389 -15.48 -18.28 16.93
C MET A 389 -14.50 -17.51 17.83
N SER A 390 -14.73 -16.21 18.06
CA SER A 390 -13.83 -15.37 18.84
C SER A 390 -14.04 -15.49 20.35
N PHE A 391 -13.11 -14.92 21.12
CA PHE A 391 -13.28 -14.73 22.56
C PHE A 391 -14.54 -13.94 22.93
N TYR A 392 -15.00 -13.04 22.05
CA TYR A 392 -16.15 -12.17 22.30
C TYR A 392 -17.51 -12.81 22.00
N SER A 393 -17.54 -14.04 21.48
CA SER A 393 -18.78 -14.75 21.14
C SER A 393 -19.84 -14.76 22.26
N PRO A 394 -19.52 -14.97 23.55
CA PRO A 394 -20.52 -14.92 24.64
C PRO A 394 -21.10 -13.53 24.94
N TYR A 395 -20.50 -12.48 24.38
CA TYR A 395 -20.81 -11.07 24.63
C TYR A 395 -21.38 -10.34 23.41
N MET A 396 -21.52 -11.04 22.29
CA MET A 396 -22.02 -10.51 21.02
C MET A 396 -23.24 -11.31 20.59
N ASP A 397 -24.40 -10.68 20.64
CA ASP A 397 -25.66 -11.29 20.22
C ASP A 397 -25.96 -10.86 18.78
N LEU A 398 -26.22 -11.82 17.88
CA LEU A 398 -26.50 -11.51 16.48
C LEU A 398 -27.82 -10.74 16.36
N ASN A 399 -27.75 -9.53 15.82
CA ASN A 399 -28.90 -8.66 15.57
C ASN A 399 -29.50 -8.93 14.18
N GLY A 400 -28.68 -8.96 13.12
CA GLY A 400 -29.18 -9.21 11.77
C GLY A 400 -28.11 -9.35 10.69
N ARG A 401 -28.54 -9.83 9.52
CA ARG A 401 -27.74 -9.94 8.28
C ARG A 401 -28.47 -9.22 7.15
N TYR A 402 -27.76 -8.36 6.44
CA TYR A 402 -28.33 -7.43 5.47
C TYR A 402 -27.55 -7.48 4.15
N THR A 403 -28.25 -7.27 3.04
CA THR A 403 -27.66 -7.05 1.72
C THR A 403 -28.28 -5.80 1.14
N LEU A 404 -27.43 -4.84 0.79
CA LEU A 404 -27.84 -3.50 0.41
C LEU A 404 -27.19 -3.13 -0.91
N ASP A 405 -28.00 -2.66 -1.87
CA ASP A 405 -27.50 -2.17 -3.16
C ASP A 405 -27.04 -0.70 -3.09
N THR A 406 -27.29 -0.04 -1.96
CA THR A 406 -26.83 1.32 -1.67
C THR A 406 -25.78 1.27 -0.56
N PRO A 407 -24.64 1.96 -0.70
CA PRO A 407 -23.61 1.97 0.32
C PRO A 407 -24.05 2.81 1.52
N ILE A 408 -24.23 2.18 2.69
CA ILE A 408 -24.61 2.86 3.93
C ILE A 408 -23.57 2.69 5.03
N PHE A 409 -22.64 1.73 4.89
CA PHE A 409 -21.62 1.48 5.90
C PHE A 409 -20.72 2.70 6.14
N GLN A 410 -20.40 3.45 5.09
CA GLN A 410 -19.67 4.72 5.23
C GLN A 410 -20.44 5.75 6.07
N THR A 411 -21.76 5.86 5.85
CA THR A 411 -22.63 6.73 6.66
C THR A 411 -22.67 6.28 8.11
N LEU A 412 -22.71 4.97 8.36
CA LEU A 412 -22.62 4.41 9.72
C LEU A 412 -21.32 4.81 10.41
N CYS A 413 -20.18 4.75 9.72
CA CYS A 413 -18.89 5.17 10.27
C CYS A 413 -18.85 6.67 10.62
N GLN A 414 -19.51 7.51 9.82
CA GLN A 414 -19.45 8.97 9.90
C GLN A 414 -20.50 9.60 10.82
N THR A 415 -21.54 8.86 11.21
CA THR A 415 -22.66 9.41 11.98
C THR A 415 -22.59 8.97 13.45
N THR A 416 -22.14 9.89 14.31
CA THR A 416 -21.90 9.64 15.74
C THR A 416 -23.15 9.13 16.48
N GLY A 417 -23.02 8.01 17.18
CA GLY A 417 -24.03 7.47 18.09
C GLY A 417 -25.21 6.80 17.41
N VAL A 418 -25.15 6.63 16.08
CA VAL A 418 -26.22 6.01 15.31
C VAL A 418 -26.02 4.49 15.25
N MET A 419 -27.09 3.74 15.51
CA MET A 419 -27.13 2.30 15.31
C MET A 419 -27.51 1.98 13.87
N PHE A 420 -27.11 0.80 13.38
CA PHE A 420 -27.37 0.37 12.01
C PHE A 420 -28.86 0.41 11.65
N LYS A 421 -29.72 -0.04 12.56
CA LYS A 421 -31.18 -0.04 12.37
C LYS A 421 -31.77 1.34 12.10
N ASN A 422 -31.13 2.41 12.61
CA ASN A 422 -31.59 3.78 12.39
C ASN A 422 -31.29 4.30 10.97
N LEU A 423 -30.44 3.61 10.21
CA LEU A 423 -30.07 3.98 8.84
C LEU A 423 -30.86 3.20 7.78
N THR A 424 -31.49 2.10 8.17
CA THR A 424 -32.15 1.19 7.23
C THR A 424 -33.65 1.39 7.13
N ASP A 425 -34.28 2.23 7.98
CA ASP A 425 -35.74 2.49 8.04
C ASP A 425 -36.55 1.28 7.55
N ILE A 426 -36.37 0.14 8.22
CA ILE A 426 -37.28 -0.99 8.09
C ILE A 426 -38.32 -0.75 9.19
N ASP A 427 -39.32 0.07 8.89
CA ASP A 427 -40.55 0.06 9.65
C ASP A 427 -41.08 -1.38 9.64
N GLU A 428 -41.23 -1.98 10.83
CA GLU A 428 -41.86 -3.30 11.03
C GLU A 428 -43.30 -3.34 10.50
#